data_AF-A0A9D5QE78-F1
#
_entry.id   AF-A0A9D5QE78-F1
#
_cell.length_a   1.000
_cell.length_b   1.000
_cell.length_c   1.000
_cell.angle_alpha   90.00
_cell.angle_beta   90.00
_cell.angle_gamma   90.00
#
_symmetry.space_group_name_H-M   'P 1'
#
loop_
_entity.id
_entity.type
_entity.pdbx_description
1 polymer ?
#
loop_
_entity_poly.entity_id
_entity_poly.type
_entity_poly.pdbx_seq_one_letter_code
_entity_poly.pdbx_strand_id
1 'polypeptide(L)'
;MRSFIRITATGFFAAIAVASALIAAGCNRSSSLELGMEIPSKSEAATLADVVAKPAEYNGKNVVVKGVIAGQCPSLCEFFMQDGAHRATIFPQGFSFPKLEKGKPVTVYAQVTAGEENVVFSALGVRVH
;
A
#
# COMPACT_ATOMS: atom_id res chain seq x y z
N MET A 1 21.98 -72.67 25.05
CA MET A 1 20.64 -72.44 25.63
C MET A 1 20.27 -70.97 25.44
N ARG A 2 19.16 -70.70 24.73
CA ARG A 2 18.12 -69.65 24.94
C ARG A 2 18.61 -68.22 25.27
N SER A 3 18.57 -67.25 24.34
CA SER A 3 17.41 -66.41 23.93
C SER A 3 17.17 -65.12 24.75
N PHE A 4 17.23 -63.97 24.04
CA PHE A 4 16.41 -62.72 24.13
C PHE A 4 16.33 -61.97 25.52
N ILE A 5 16.36 -60.63 25.66
CA ILE A 5 15.53 -59.55 25.08
C ILE A 5 16.24 -58.17 25.28
N ARG A 6 16.07 -57.24 24.33
CA ARG A 6 16.47 -55.81 24.33
C ARG A 6 15.68 -54.96 25.35
N ILE A 7 16.23 -53.82 25.80
CA ILE A 7 15.59 -52.49 25.76
C ILE A 7 16.70 -51.42 25.95
N THR A 8 16.75 -50.50 25.00
CA THR A 8 17.69 -49.40 24.80
C THR A 8 17.30 -48.17 25.62
N ALA A 9 18.23 -47.63 26.40
CA ALA A 9 18.07 -46.39 27.16
C ALA A 9 18.53 -45.18 26.33
N THR A 10 17.66 -44.68 25.46
CA THR A 10 17.81 -43.40 24.76
C THR A 10 16.56 -42.58 25.01
N GLY A 11 16.57 -41.76 26.06
CA GLY A 11 15.38 -40.99 26.41
C GLY A 11 15.57 -40.09 27.61
N PHE A 12 16.46 -39.09 27.53
CA PHE A 12 16.38 -37.97 28.49
C PHE A 12 17.03 -36.64 28.03
N PHE A 13 17.37 -36.45 26.75
CA PHE A 13 18.11 -35.25 26.30
C PHE A 13 17.62 -34.67 24.95
N ALA A 14 16.35 -34.86 24.59
CA ALA A 14 15.82 -34.43 23.28
C ALA A 14 14.61 -33.49 23.34
N ALA A 15 14.27 -32.94 24.51
CA ALA A 15 13.06 -32.10 24.65
C ALA A 15 13.32 -30.58 24.59
N ILE A 16 14.57 -30.11 24.69
CA ILE A 16 14.88 -28.66 24.79
C ILE A 16 15.33 -28.05 23.45
N ALA A 17 15.76 -28.85 22.48
CA ALA A 17 16.29 -28.33 21.21
C ALA A 17 15.23 -27.95 20.16
N VAL A 18 13.96 -28.31 20.35
CA VAL A 18 12.89 -28.10 19.34
C VAL A 18 12.14 -26.76 19.54
N ALA A 19 12.29 -26.10 20.69
CA ALA A 19 11.55 -24.86 20.99
C ALA A 19 12.14 -23.58 20.36
N SER A 20 13.42 -23.59 19.93
CA SER A 20 14.12 -22.39 19.47
C SER A 20 13.98 -22.08 17.97
N ALA A 21 13.43 -23.00 17.18
CA ALA A 21 13.32 -22.85 15.72
C ALA A 21 12.05 -22.12 15.25
N LEU A 22 11.08 -21.87 16.14
CA LEU A 22 9.78 -21.27 15.78
C LEU A 22 9.75 -19.73 15.82
N ILE A 23 10.82 -19.07 16.29
CA ILE A 23 10.83 -17.61 16.48
C ILE A 23 11.23 -16.85 15.19
N ALA A 24 11.78 -17.55 14.18
CA ALA A 24 12.21 -16.93 12.92
C ALA A 24 11.11 -16.81 11.83
N ALA A 25 9.87 -17.25 12.11
CA ALA A 25 8.75 -17.11 11.18
C ALA A 25 8.01 -15.76 11.30
N GLY A 26 8.47 -14.86 12.19
CA GLY A 26 8.02 -13.48 12.28
C GLY A 26 8.63 -12.61 11.18
N CYS A 27 8.46 -12.99 9.91
CA CYS A 27 8.73 -12.11 8.79
C CYS A 27 7.81 -10.89 8.92
N ASN A 28 8.37 -9.80 9.44
CA ASN A 28 7.78 -8.46 9.40
C ASN A 28 7.74 -8.00 7.94
N ARG A 29 6.86 -8.60 7.11
CA ARG A 29 6.51 -8.06 5.80
C ARG A 29 5.74 -6.78 6.09
N SER A 30 6.38 -5.65 5.83
CA SER A 30 5.68 -4.37 5.69
C SER A 30 4.54 -4.59 4.70
N SER A 31 3.33 -4.76 5.22
CA SER A 31 2.15 -5.03 4.43
C SER A 31 1.77 -3.73 3.73
N SER A 32 2.11 -3.61 2.44
CA SER A 32 1.62 -2.50 1.63
C SER A 32 0.09 -2.58 1.57
N LEU A 33 -0.58 -1.49 1.91
CA LEU A 33 -2.04 -1.41 1.81
C LEU A 33 -2.41 -1.15 0.35
N GLU A 34 -3.17 -2.04 -0.27
CA GLU A 34 -3.72 -1.88 -1.62
C GLU A 34 -5.25 -1.74 -1.55
N LEU A 35 -5.79 -0.76 -2.27
CA LEU A 35 -7.22 -0.44 -2.31
C LEU A 35 -7.66 -0.22 -3.77
N GLY A 36 -8.90 -0.59 -4.06
CA GLY A 36 -9.51 -0.37 -5.37
C GLY A 36 -8.91 -1.27 -6.46
N MET A 37 -8.78 -0.71 -7.66
CA MET A 37 -8.25 -1.39 -8.84
C MET A 37 -6.73 -1.57 -8.76
N GLU A 38 -6.22 -2.58 -9.47
CA GLU A 38 -4.78 -2.76 -9.64
C GLU A 38 -4.16 -1.57 -10.38
N ILE A 39 -3.06 -1.05 -9.85
CA ILE A 39 -2.31 0.06 -10.46
C ILE A 39 -1.46 -0.50 -11.62
N PRO A 40 -1.68 -0.06 -12.87
CA PRO A 40 -0.97 -0.64 -14.01
C PRO A 40 0.53 -0.34 -13.95
N SER A 41 1.36 -1.38 -14.12
CA SER A 41 2.82 -1.28 -14.00
C SER A 41 3.49 -0.52 -15.16
N LYS A 42 2.78 -0.35 -16.28
CA LYS A 42 3.28 0.28 -17.52
C LYS A 42 2.70 1.69 -17.77
N SER A 43 1.93 2.23 -16.83
CA SER A 43 1.40 3.58 -16.95
C SER A 43 2.50 4.62 -16.70
N GLU A 44 2.53 5.65 -17.55
CA GLU A 44 3.42 6.79 -17.36
C GLU A 44 3.04 7.52 -16.07
N ALA A 45 4.02 7.72 -15.19
CA ALA A 45 3.80 8.43 -13.94
C ALA A 45 3.75 9.94 -14.22
N ALA A 46 2.66 10.58 -13.84
CA ALA A 46 2.50 12.04 -13.89
C ALA A 46 2.82 12.65 -12.53
N THR A 47 3.39 13.86 -12.52
CA THR A 47 3.54 14.65 -11.30
C THR A 47 2.29 15.49 -11.05
N LEU A 48 2.02 15.88 -9.80
CA LEU A 48 0.94 16.83 -9.53
C LEU A 48 1.19 18.18 -10.22
N ALA A 49 2.46 18.59 -10.33
CA ALA A 49 2.86 19.83 -11.00
C ALA A 49 2.44 19.84 -12.48
N ASP A 50 2.70 18.75 -13.21
CA ASP A 50 2.38 18.66 -14.65
C ASP A 50 0.87 18.70 -14.88
N VAL A 51 0.10 17.98 -14.05
CA VAL A 51 -1.36 17.93 -14.18
C VAL A 51 -1.97 19.32 -13.92
N VAL A 52 -1.47 20.05 -12.92
CA VAL A 52 -1.95 21.40 -12.61
C VAL A 52 -1.49 22.43 -13.65
N ALA A 53 -0.29 22.28 -14.21
CA ALA A 53 0.22 23.19 -15.24
C ALA A 53 -0.48 23.02 -16.59
N LYS A 54 -0.97 21.82 -16.90
CA LYS A 54 -1.58 21.48 -18.20
C LYS A 54 -2.90 20.70 -18.05
N PRO A 55 -3.90 21.25 -17.33
CA PRO A 55 -5.08 20.49 -16.91
C PRO A 55 -5.89 19.96 -18.10
N ALA A 56 -5.95 20.70 -19.21
CA ALA A 56 -6.63 20.27 -20.43
C ALA A 56 -6.01 19.01 -21.08
N GLU A 57 -4.70 18.81 -20.95
CA GLU A 57 -4.02 17.63 -21.50
C GLU A 57 -4.33 16.37 -20.70
N TYR A 58 -4.72 16.50 -19.43
CA TYR A 58 -5.00 15.39 -18.53
C TYR A 58 -6.49 15.13 -18.33
N ASN A 59 -7.37 16.03 -18.76
CA ASN A 59 -8.82 15.86 -18.58
C ASN A 59 -9.34 14.53 -19.17
N GLY A 60 -10.04 13.75 -18.35
CA GLY A 60 -10.58 12.43 -18.71
C GLY A 60 -9.55 11.31 -18.79
N LYS A 61 -8.26 11.59 -18.59
CA LYS A 61 -7.20 10.57 -18.64
C LYS A 61 -7.03 9.89 -17.28
N ASN A 62 -6.63 8.64 -17.34
CA ASN A 62 -6.17 7.91 -16.16
C ASN A 62 -4.65 8.05 -16.06
N VAL A 63 -4.17 8.44 -14.88
CA VAL A 63 -2.75 8.68 -14.60
C VAL A 63 -2.33 7.95 -13.33
N VAL A 64 -1.04 7.66 -13.23
CA VAL A 64 -0.44 7.21 -11.98
C VAL A 64 0.34 8.37 -11.38
N VAL A 65 0.01 8.76 -10.16
CA VAL A 65 0.71 9.81 -9.41
C VAL A 65 1.34 9.21 -8.17
N LYS A 66 2.55 9.65 -7.85
CA LYS A 66 3.26 9.25 -6.63
C LYS A 66 3.42 10.47 -5.72
N GLY A 67 3.37 10.23 -4.42
CA GLY A 67 3.57 11.29 -3.44
C GLY A 67 3.59 10.74 -2.03
N VAL A 68 3.27 11.61 -1.09
CA VAL A 68 3.23 11.31 0.35
C VAL A 68 1.88 11.71 0.91
N ILE A 69 1.33 10.92 1.83
CA ILE A 69 0.08 11.25 2.52
C ILE A 69 0.32 12.45 3.44
N ALA A 70 -0.26 13.61 3.11
CA ALA A 70 -0.13 14.84 3.88
C ALA A 70 -1.18 14.96 5.00
N GLY A 71 -2.27 14.19 4.89
CA GLY A 71 -3.33 14.10 5.89
C GLY A 71 -4.56 13.43 5.31
N GLN A 72 -5.60 13.29 6.13
CA GLN A 72 -6.87 12.69 5.74
C GLN A 72 -8.03 13.48 6.35
N CYS A 73 -9.16 13.54 5.64
CA CYS A 73 -10.38 14.10 6.19
C CYS A 73 -10.86 13.26 7.39
N PRO A 74 -11.37 13.84 8.48
CA PRO A 74 -11.80 13.09 9.67
C PRO A 74 -12.88 12.03 9.40
N SER A 75 -13.73 12.26 8.39
CA SER A 75 -14.77 11.31 7.96
C SER A 75 -14.24 10.21 7.02
N LEU A 76 -12.94 10.20 6.73
CA LEU A 76 -12.26 9.25 5.84
C LEU A 76 -12.76 9.28 4.37
N CYS A 77 -13.51 10.30 3.98
CA CYS A 77 -14.06 10.43 2.62
C CYS A 77 -13.02 10.75 1.55
N GLU A 78 -11.89 11.33 1.95
CA GLU A 78 -10.80 11.76 1.08
C GLU A 78 -9.50 11.84 1.87
N PHE A 79 -8.38 11.84 1.16
CA PHE A 79 -7.09 12.17 1.74
C PHE A 79 -6.34 13.21 0.92
N PHE A 80 -5.38 13.86 1.56
CA PHE A 80 -4.54 14.86 0.92
C PHE A 80 -3.18 14.24 0.60
N MET A 81 -2.79 14.28 -0.67
CA MET A 81 -1.47 13.88 -1.13
C MET A 81 -0.60 15.13 -1.34
N GLN A 82 0.68 15.00 -1.06
CA GLN A 82 1.70 15.97 -1.44
C GLN A 82 2.73 15.34 -2.38
N ASP A 83 3.07 16.09 -3.43
CA ASP A 83 4.14 15.79 -4.39
C ASP A 83 4.98 17.07 -4.56
N GLY A 84 6.18 17.07 -3.97
CA GLY A 84 7.00 18.27 -3.86
C GLY A 84 6.28 19.43 -3.17
N ALA A 85 6.17 20.56 -3.87
CA ALA A 85 5.46 21.76 -3.40
C ALA A 85 3.94 21.70 -3.66
N HIS A 86 3.46 20.73 -4.43
CA HIS A 86 2.05 20.63 -4.83
C HIS A 86 1.28 19.69 -3.91
N ARG A 87 0.02 20.03 -3.66
CA ARG A 87 -0.89 19.24 -2.84
C ARG A 87 -2.20 19.04 -3.59
N ALA A 88 -2.74 17.82 -3.52
CA ALA A 88 -4.02 17.47 -4.14
C ALA A 88 -4.90 16.70 -3.16
N THR A 89 -6.22 16.87 -3.31
CA THR A 89 -7.22 16.06 -2.63
C THR A 89 -7.56 14.87 -3.50
N ILE A 90 -7.54 13.68 -2.92
CA ILE A 90 -7.77 12.40 -3.58
C ILE A 90 -9.09 11.82 -3.09
N PHE A 91 -10.01 11.59 -4.01
CA PHE A 91 -11.35 11.06 -3.73
C PHE A 91 -11.44 9.59 -4.17
N PRO A 92 -11.95 8.66 -3.35
CA PRO A 92 -12.03 7.26 -3.74
C PRO A 92 -13.20 7.02 -4.70
N GLN A 93 -13.03 6.11 -5.66
CA GLN A 93 -14.09 5.71 -6.59
C GLN A 93 -14.43 4.24 -6.40
N GLY A 94 -15.60 3.96 -5.83
CA GLY A 94 -16.09 2.59 -5.62
C GLY A 94 -15.47 1.86 -4.42
N PHE A 95 -14.73 2.56 -3.55
CA PHE A 95 -14.21 2.03 -2.29
C PHE A 95 -14.16 3.14 -1.21
N SER A 96 -13.76 2.78 0.01
CA SER A 96 -13.61 3.71 1.12
C SER A 96 -12.18 3.65 1.67
N PHE A 97 -11.67 4.79 2.14
CA PHE A 97 -10.35 4.80 2.76
C PHE A 97 -10.45 4.30 4.21
N PRO A 98 -9.56 3.38 4.64
CA PRO A 98 -9.31 3.17 6.05
C PRO A 98 -8.58 4.39 6.62
N LYS A 99 -8.27 4.38 7.91
CA LYS A 99 -7.39 5.39 8.49
C LYS A 99 -6.00 5.28 7.87
N LEU A 100 -5.57 6.36 7.22
CA LEU A 100 -4.27 6.45 6.57
C LEU A 100 -3.26 7.18 7.47
N GLU A 101 -2.03 6.68 7.48
CA GLU A 101 -0.93 7.30 8.22
C GLU A 101 -0.31 8.45 7.43
N LYS A 102 -0.20 9.63 8.06
CA LYS A 102 0.50 10.78 7.49
C LYS A 102 2.00 10.47 7.35
N GLY A 103 2.61 10.96 6.27
CA GLY A 103 4.03 10.79 5.97
C GLY A 103 4.36 9.50 5.21
N LYS A 104 3.38 8.62 4.98
CA LYS A 104 3.62 7.40 4.19
C LYS A 104 3.68 7.71 2.69
N PRO A 105 4.63 7.10 1.97
CA PRO A 105 4.63 7.14 0.51
C PRO A 105 3.39 6.45 -0.04
N VAL A 106 2.83 6.99 -1.11
CA VAL A 106 1.62 6.47 -1.73
C VAL A 106 1.72 6.57 -3.26
N THR A 107 1.21 5.56 -3.93
CA THR A 107 0.96 5.56 -5.38
C THR A 107 -0.54 5.54 -5.60
N VAL A 108 -1.05 6.45 -6.42
CA VAL A 108 -2.47 6.54 -6.76
C VAL A 108 -2.65 6.40 -8.26
N TYR A 109 -3.50 5.47 -8.66
CA TYR A 109 -4.07 5.42 -9.99
C TYR A 109 -5.38 6.22 -9.98
N ALA A 110 -5.44 7.33 -10.69
CA ALA A 110 -6.58 8.24 -10.68
C ALA A 110 -7.04 8.59 -12.08
N GLN A 111 -8.35 8.77 -12.23
CA GLN A 111 -8.92 9.54 -13.33
C GLN A 111 -8.85 11.02 -12.98
N VAL A 112 -8.36 11.83 -13.92
CA VAL A 112 -8.30 13.29 -13.78
C VAL A 112 -9.52 13.91 -14.42
N THR A 113 -10.17 14.82 -13.71
CA THR A 113 -11.20 15.70 -14.27
C THR A 113 -10.75 17.15 -14.09
N ALA A 114 -10.60 17.86 -15.19
CA ALA A 114 -10.23 19.27 -15.18
C ALA A 114 -11.43 20.14 -15.55
N GLY A 115 -11.78 21.07 -14.66
CA GLY A 115 -12.65 22.21 -14.94
C GLY A 115 -11.82 23.47 -15.22
N GLU A 116 -12.49 24.62 -15.34
CA GLU A 116 -11.83 25.90 -15.62
C GLU A 116 -10.88 26.33 -14.50
N GLU A 117 -11.22 26.07 -13.23
CA GLU A 117 -10.46 26.52 -12.06
C GLU A 117 -9.92 25.38 -11.20
N ASN A 118 -10.38 24.15 -11.42
CA ASN A 118 -10.15 23.04 -10.49
C ASN A 118 -9.77 21.75 -11.22
N VAL A 119 -8.85 20.99 -10.61
CA VAL A 119 -8.48 19.64 -11.02
C VAL A 119 -8.90 18.67 -9.92
N VAL A 120 -9.69 17.66 -10.28
CA VAL A 120 -10.15 16.60 -9.38
C VAL A 120 -9.42 15.31 -9.69
N PHE A 121 -8.91 14.66 -8.64
CA PHE A 121 -8.28 13.35 -8.72
C PHE A 121 -9.19 12.29 -8.12
N SER A 122 -9.81 11.52 -9.01
CA SER A 122 -10.71 10.42 -8.66
C SER A 122 -9.92 9.12 -8.64
N ALA A 123 -9.51 8.66 -7.46
CA ALA A 123 -8.72 7.46 -7.27
C ALA A 123 -9.51 6.20 -7.64
N LEU A 124 -9.00 5.49 -8.63
CA LEU A 124 -9.43 4.16 -9.05
C LEU A 124 -8.70 3.07 -8.26
N GLY A 125 -7.44 3.32 -7.88
CA GLY A 125 -6.63 2.41 -7.06
C GLY A 125 -5.58 3.15 -6.25
N VAL A 126 -5.26 2.64 -5.06
CA VAL A 126 -4.28 3.24 -4.14
C VAL A 126 -3.38 2.16 -3.54
N ARG A 127 -2.07 2.44 -3.49
CA ARG A 127 -1.06 1.62 -2.83
C ARG A 127 -0.26 2.47 -1.86
N VAL A 128 -0.30 2.12 -0.57
CA VAL A 128 0.52 2.75 0.49
C VAL A 128 1.71 1.84 0.79
N HIS A 129 2.90 2.43 0.91
CA HIS A 129 4.17 1.71 1.09
C HIS A 129 4.69 1.75 2.54
#